data_AF-A0A4W4H4Q6-F1
#
_entry.id   AF-A0A4W4H4Q6-F1
#
_cell.length_a   1.000
_cell.length_b   1.000
_cell.length_c   1.000
_cell.angle_alpha   90.00
_cell.angle_beta   90.00
_cell.angle_gamma   90.00
#
_symmetry.space_group_name_H-M   'P 1'
#
loop_
_entity.id
_entity.type
_entity.pdbx_description
1 polymer ?
#
loop_
_entity_poly.entity_id
_entity_poly.type
_entity_poly.pdbx_seq_one_letter_code
_entity_poly.pdbx_strand_id
1 'polypeptide(L)'
;MCIFVKVAKSTVKMAQLSRGALLWRSMKPLLHRHVSVVWASTYKAVIFDMFGVLIPSPLAKATEWEEKNDVPHGTIGRAIRTGGDGNSWKKYMRGEQGPEEFVQTFSQDCSRIVGFKVHIGSFHSALTSGSMTQPLSAMMEAVQGVRAEGLKTAVLSNNFLLPGGNSFLPLDPSLFDVIIESCKVGMCKPDPRIYLLCADRLGVLPQEAVFLDDLCFNVEAAERVGMHGIVVKDPISAVKELEQVLNMSLSGFVTGTRSVRSSQQLPVDRLAQYLDKAIQVPHSHFDSAYLLTCGGSHLVLKKKPNTESLRKECRLLKGLKGVGVPVPDVLAQCEVASVLDTPFYLTSYSQGHIFNNPFLPGLAPDRKRSIYETMVQTLCQIHRVDLKTTGLEDLREPGRLQVKRWAQQYKASTSQPSPAMNRLIDWLLLHLPQQQRTTLLHGDYRLDNLLFDSEKSVVRAVLGWGLSTVGDPIVDLACSCMSLYETCNPASQPGNELALNGVPSAEEMFELYSRTMGLESIPNWQFYMSFSFFRQAVILQSNHANSLNGAGSTCQMEAMAELAWHFATKEGFRIFNAMPRAAGPGNSVRQWAFVCVLLCTTVGDQETDLVCSTQ
;
A
#
# COMPACT_ATOMS: atom_id res chain seq x y z
N MET A 1 1.27 0.15 -5.85
CA MET A 1 0.53 1.35 -5.39
C MET A 1 -0.60 1.60 -6.37
N CYS A 2 -1.81 1.16 -6.04
CA CYS A 2 -2.94 1.18 -6.95
C CYS A 2 -3.74 2.49 -6.87
N ILE A 3 -4.53 2.74 -7.91
CA ILE A 3 -5.40 3.90 -8.08
C ILE A 3 -6.75 3.28 -8.50
N PHE A 4 -7.82 3.54 -7.75
CA PHE A 4 -9.19 3.18 -8.14
C PHE A 4 -10.09 4.37 -7.91
N VAL A 5 -11.16 4.43 -8.68
CA VAL A 5 -11.78 5.67 -9.11
C VAL A 5 -13.23 5.73 -8.65
N LYS A 6 -13.66 6.87 -8.13
CA LYS A 6 -15.07 7.17 -7.94
C LYS A 6 -15.44 8.40 -8.76
N VAL A 7 -16.43 8.27 -9.65
CA VAL A 7 -17.02 9.38 -10.40
C VAL A 7 -18.43 9.62 -9.89
N ALA A 8 -18.67 10.80 -9.31
CA ALA A 8 -20.01 11.22 -8.90
C ALA A 8 -20.88 11.55 -10.14
N LYS A 9 -22.12 11.05 -10.17
CA LYS A 9 -23.10 11.43 -11.21
C LYS A 9 -23.55 12.89 -10.98
N SER A 10 -23.15 13.79 -11.87
CA SER A 10 -23.79 15.11 -11.97
C SER A 10 -25.23 14.93 -12.50
N THR A 11 -26.21 15.35 -11.70
CA THR A 11 -27.63 15.16 -12.04
C THR A 11 -28.08 16.27 -12.96
N VAL A 12 -28.23 15.98 -14.26
CA VAL A 12 -28.88 16.90 -15.21
C VAL A 12 -30.39 16.87 -14.95
N LYS A 13 -30.92 17.92 -14.34
CA LYS A 13 -32.36 18.25 -14.41
C LYS A 13 -32.57 19.27 -15.53
N MET A 14 -33.23 18.85 -16.62
CA MET A 14 -33.92 19.81 -17.48
C MET A 14 -35.13 20.38 -16.73
N ALA A 15 -35.30 21.70 -16.75
CA ALA A 15 -36.41 22.36 -17.43
C ALA A 15 -36.66 23.77 -16.86
N GLN A 16 -36.45 24.81 -17.67
CA GLN A 16 -37.47 25.85 -17.86
C GLN A 16 -37.21 26.64 -19.15
N LEU A 17 -38.25 26.78 -19.97
CA LEU A 17 -38.27 27.60 -21.17
C LEU A 17 -38.71 29.03 -20.81
N SER A 18 -37.95 30.05 -21.24
CA SER A 18 -38.55 31.33 -21.61
C SER A 18 -37.69 32.06 -22.66
N ARG A 19 -38.35 32.88 -23.47
CA ARG A 19 -37.82 33.48 -24.71
C ARG A 19 -37.03 34.77 -24.44
N GLY A 20 -36.03 35.06 -25.26
CA GLY A 20 -35.40 36.38 -25.36
C GLY A 20 -34.22 36.38 -26.34
N ALA A 21 -34.32 37.11 -27.45
CA ALA A 21 -33.30 37.11 -28.51
C ALA A 21 -32.49 38.41 -28.53
N LEU A 22 -31.20 38.32 -28.91
CA LEU A 22 -30.42 39.22 -29.79
C LEU A 22 -28.97 38.69 -29.82
N LEU A 23 -28.48 38.07 -30.90
CA LEU A 23 -27.80 38.69 -32.05
C LEU A 23 -26.54 39.53 -31.72
N TRP A 24 -25.36 38.89 -31.82
CA TRP A 24 -24.28 39.45 -32.67
C TRP A 24 -23.38 38.34 -33.27
N ARG A 25 -23.23 38.39 -34.61
CA ARG A 25 -22.13 37.80 -35.42
C ARG A 25 -20.82 38.56 -35.12
N SER A 26 -19.59 38.16 -35.46
CA SER A 26 -18.96 36.94 -35.99
C SER A 26 -17.47 37.24 -36.16
N MET A 27 -16.54 36.38 -35.73
CA MET A 27 -15.26 36.07 -36.42
C MET A 27 -14.41 35.04 -35.63
N LYS A 28 -13.69 34.20 -36.37
CA LYS A 28 -12.80 33.09 -35.94
C LYS A 28 -11.34 33.46 -36.34
N PRO A 29 -10.30 32.67 -35.99
CA PRO A 29 -10.06 31.80 -34.83
C PRO A 29 -8.63 32.03 -34.26
N LEU A 30 -8.00 30.99 -33.67
CA LEU A 30 -6.58 30.90 -33.27
C LEU A 30 -6.16 31.61 -31.97
N LEU A 31 -6.28 30.88 -30.85
CA LEU A 31 -5.12 30.58 -29.99
C LEU A 31 -5.50 29.49 -28.96
N HIS A 32 -4.57 28.57 -28.71
CA HIS A 32 -4.72 27.59 -27.63
C HIS A 32 -4.74 28.28 -26.28
N ARG A 33 -5.74 27.95 -25.43
CA ARG A 33 -5.55 27.66 -23.99
C ARG A 33 -6.86 27.16 -23.38
N HIS A 34 -7.11 25.86 -23.48
CA HIS A 34 -7.88 25.17 -22.44
C HIS A 34 -6.99 25.02 -21.21
N VAL A 35 -6.78 26.13 -20.49
CA VAL A 35 -6.41 26.06 -19.08
C VAL A 35 -7.68 25.70 -18.34
N SER A 36 -7.94 24.40 -18.24
CA SER A 36 -8.91 23.90 -17.26
C SER A 36 -8.33 24.19 -15.88
N VAL A 37 -8.77 25.29 -15.27
CA VAL A 37 -8.47 25.60 -13.87
C VAL A 37 -9.16 24.53 -13.03
N VAL A 38 -8.42 23.47 -12.74
CA VAL A 38 -8.79 22.53 -11.69
C VAL A 38 -8.68 23.31 -10.40
N TRP A 39 -9.81 23.59 -9.76
CA TRP A 39 -9.85 24.06 -8.38
C TRP A 39 -9.37 22.89 -7.52
N ALA A 40 -8.05 22.81 -7.32
CA ALA A 40 -7.48 22.01 -6.25
C ALA A 40 -8.10 22.50 -4.94
N SER A 41 -8.51 21.56 -4.07
CA SER A 41 -8.99 21.91 -2.74
C SER A 41 -7.95 22.80 -2.05
N THR A 42 -8.39 23.91 -1.47
CA THR A 42 -7.54 24.79 -0.67
C THR A 42 -7.08 24.10 0.62
N TYR A 43 -7.74 23.01 1.01
CA TYR A 43 -7.42 22.22 2.19
C TYR A 43 -6.34 21.18 1.89
N LYS A 44 -5.35 21.12 2.79
CA LYS A 44 -4.24 20.16 2.79
C LYS A 44 -4.34 19.12 3.90
N ALA A 45 -5.21 19.33 4.89
CA ALA A 45 -5.37 18.43 6.02
C ALA A 45 -6.84 18.32 6.50
N VAL A 46 -7.16 17.18 7.12
CA VAL A 46 -8.40 16.98 7.86
C VAL A 46 -8.06 16.46 9.27
N ILE A 47 -8.62 17.13 10.27
CA ILE A 47 -8.39 16.89 11.68
C ILE A 47 -9.70 16.38 12.28
N PHE A 48 -9.66 15.21 12.92
CA PHE A 48 -10.83 14.55 13.50
C PHE A 48 -10.71 14.56 15.02
N ASP A 49 -11.80 14.83 15.75
CA ASP A 49 -11.91 14.32 17.12
C ASP A 49 -11.92 12.79 17.10
N MET A 50 -11.57 12.17 18.22
CA MET A 50 -11.75 10.74 18.41
C MET A 50 -13.17 10.42 18.87
N PHE A 51 -13.58 10.99 20.01
CA PHE A 51 -14.86 10.71 20.65
C PHE A 51 -16.03 11.36 19.88
N GLY A 52 -17.13 10.63 19.70
CA GLY A 52 -18.30 11.09 18.92
C GLY A 52 -18.09 11.17 17.40
N VAL A 53 -16.84 11.12 16.93
CA VAL A 53 -16.45 11.33 15.53
C VAL A 53 -15.84 10.07 14.91
N LEU A 54 -14.74 9.54 15.47
CA LEU A 54 -14.11 8.29 15.01
C LEU A 54 -14.58 7.06 15.81
N ILE A 55 -14.96 7.25 17.08
CA ILE A 55 -15.55 6.23 17.97
C ILE A 55 -16.81 6.80 18.63
N PRO A 56 -17.69 5.98 19.25
CA PRO A 56 -18.91 6.47 19.90
C PRO A 56 -18.67 7.56 20.97
N SER A 57 -19.67 8.43 21.18
CA SER A 57 -19.58 9.55 22.12
C SER A 57 -19.69 9.09 23.59
N PRO A 58 -18.77 9.50 24.49
CA PRO A 58 -18.85 9.26 25.93
C PRO A 58 -20.15 9.74 26.58
N LEU A 59 -20.82 10.76 26.01
CA LEU A 59 -22.09 11.28 26.53
C LEU A 59 -23.27 10.32 26.27
N ALA A 60 -23.27 9.64 25.12
CA ALA A 60 -24.22 8.57 24.87
C ALA A 60 -23.98 7.42 25.86
N LYS A 61 -22.71 7.05 26.08
CA LYS A 61 -22.36 5.97 27.02
C LYS A 61 -22.68 6.32 28.48
N ALA A 62 -22.55 7.59 28.85
CA ALA A 62 -22.96 8.09 30.15
C ALA A 62 -24.47 7.95 30.37
N THR A 63 -25.27 8.23 29.33
CA THR A 63 -26.74 8.12 29.38
C THR A 63 -27.18 6.66 29.62
N GLU A 64 -26.64 5.71 28.84
CA GLU A 64 -26.87 4.26 29.06
C GLU A 64 -26.46 3.80 30.46
N TRP A 65 -25.33 4.34 30.97
CA TRP A 65 -24.83 3.97 32.29
C TRP A 65 -25.67 4.55 33.42
N GLU A 66 -26.13 5.79 33.30
CA GLU A 66 -27.01 6.44 34.27
C GLU A 66 -28.29 5.64 34.48
N GLU A 67 -28.97 5.31 33.37
CA GLU A 67 -30.19 4.48 33.38
C GLU A 67 -29.95 3.11 34.02
N LYS A 68 -28.83 2.44 33.69
CA LYS A 68 -28.51 1.10 34.21
C LYS A 68 -28.13 1.07 35.70
N ASN A 69 -27.74 2.20 36.30
CA ASN A 69 -27.25 2.27 37.68
C ASN A 69 -28.14 3.15 38.58
N ASP A 70 -29.39 3.39 38.18
CA ASP A 70 -30.37 4.22 38.91
C ASP A 70 -29.88 5.65 39.23
N VAL A 71 -29.01 6.21 38.38
CA VAL A 71 -28.50 7.58 38.52
C VAL A 71 -29.38 8.53 37.69
N PRO A 72 -29.87 9.65 38.26
CA PRO A 72 -30.67 10.62 37.52
C PRO A 72 -30.02 11.07 36.21
N HIS A 73 -30.77 11.00 35.11
CA HIS A 73 -30.32 11.35 33.77
C HIS A 73 -29.64 12.73 33.69
N GLY A 74 -28.52 12.81 33.00
CA GLY A 74 -27.71 14.02 32.83
C GLY A 74 -26.91 14.42 34.07
N THR A 75 -26.62 13.51 35.00
CA THR A 75 -25.73 13.72 36.16
C THR A 75 -24.27 13.79 35.74
N ILE A 76 -23.78 12.78 35.02
CA ILE A 76 -22.44 12.73 34.42
C ILE A 76 -22.25 13.94 33.49
N GLY A 77 -23.24 14.21 32.64
CA GLY A 77 -23.23 15.40 31.76
C GLY A 77 -23.15 16.73 32.51
N ARG A 78 -23.80 16.84 33.69
CA ARG A 78 -23.63 18.00 34.58
C ARG A 78 -22.26 18.01 35.25
N ALA A 79 -21.73 16.87 35.69
CA ALA A 79 -20.41 16.78 36.32
C ALA A 79 -19.29 17.20 35.37
N ILE A 80 -19.38 16.83 34.08
CA ILE A 80 -18.46 17.26 33.00
C ILE A 80 -18.46 18.79 32.81
N ARG A 81 -19.59 19.47 33.06
CA ARG A 81 -19.75 20.93 32.83
C ARG A 81 -19.59 21.79 34.08
N THR A 82 -19.89 21.26 35.26
CA THR A 82 -19.83 21.99 36.54
C THR A 82 -18.39 22.17 36.98
N GLY A 83 -18.03 23.30 37.59
CA GLY A 83 -16.70 23.54 38.16
C GLY A 83 -15.67 24.16 37.21
N GLY A 84 -16.06 24.54 35.98
CA GLY A 84 -15.18 25.25 35.04
C GLY A 84 -13.94 24.44 34.65
N ASP A 85 -12.80 25.10 34.44
CA ASP A 85 -11.55 24.42 34.04
C ASP A 85 -10.87 23.60 35.15
N GLY A 86 -11.31 23.77 36.40
CA GLY A 86 -10.79 23.05 37.57
C GLY A 86 -11.52 21.75 37.92
N ASN A 87 -12.52 21.33 37.14
CA ASN A 87 -13.31 20.13 37.44
C ASN A 87 -12.54 18.82 37.17
N SER A 88 -12.90 17.75 37.88
CA SER A 88 -12.18 16.47 37.80
C SER A 88 -12.15 15.88 36.40
N TRP A 89 -13.19 16.11 35.59
CA TRP A 89 -13.18 15.66 34.20
C TRP A 89 -12.06 16.34 33.41
N LYS A 90 -12.03 17.68 33.34
CA LYS A 90 -11.02 18.41 32.58
C LYS A 90 -9.60 18.18 33.10
N LYS A 91 -9.42 18.06 34.41
CA LYS A 91 -8.12 17.69 35.02
C LYS A 91 -7.63 16.34 34.51
N TYR A 92 -8.50 15.31 34.52
CA TYR A 92 -8.19 13.99 33.97
C TYR A 92 -7.91 14.05 32.46
N MET A 93 -8.69 14.80 31.68
CA MET A 93 -8.42 15.02 30.26
C MET A 93 -7.09 15.75 30.01
N ARG A 94 -6.62 16.62 30.90
CA ARG A 94 -5.30 17.28 30.77
C ARG A 94 -4.14 16.45 31.33
N GLY A 95 -4.41 15.26 31.89
CA GLY A 95 -3.39 14.40 32.50
C GLY A 95 -2.90 14.89 33.87
N GLU A 96 -3.62 15.83 34.49
CA GLU A 96 -3.29 16.39 35.82
C GLU A 96 -3.65 15.44 36.97
N GLN A 97 -4.43 14.39 36.69
CA GLN A 97 -4.90 13.40 37.66
C GLN A 97 -4.80 11.99 37.08
N GLY A 98 -4.52 11.01 37.93
CA GLY A 98 -4.49 9.59 37.55
C GLY A 98 -5.90 8.96 37.45
N PRO A 99 -6.05 7.75 36.87
CA PRO A 99 -7.33 7.08 36.73
C PRO A 99 -8.05 6.84 38.07
N GLU A 100 -7.31 6.42 39.09
CA GLU A 100 -7.86 6.12 40.43
C GLU A 100 -8.36 7.40 41.13
N GLU A 101 -7.57 8.48 41.05
CA GLU A 101 -7.93 9.80 41.59
C GLU A 101 -9.13 10.40 40.84
N PHE A 102 -9.19 10.24 39.51
CA PHE A 102 -10.36 10.60 38.71
C PHE A 102 -11.61 9.83 39.18
N VAL A 103 -11.53 8.50 39.32
CA VAL A 103 -12.66 7.68 39.80
C VAL A 103 -13.14 8.16 41.18
N GLN A 104 -12.23 8.48 42.10
CA GLN A 104 -12.58 9.00 43.42
C GLN A 104 -13.23 10.39 43.35
N THR A 105 -12.59 11.35 42.70
CA THR A 105 -13.02 12.76 42.71
C THR A 105 -14.26 13.00 41.83
N PHE A 106 -14.35 12.35 40.66
CA PHE A 106 -15.53 12.44 39.81
C PHE A 106 -16.75 11.73 40.42
N SER A 107 -16.56 10.66 41.21
CA SER A 107 -17.63 10.07 42.04
C SER A 107 -18.17 11.07 43.06
N GLN A 108 -17.30 11.86 43.71
CA GLN A 108 -17.72 12.90 44.65
C GLN A 108 -18.49 14.03 43.95
N ASP A 109 -18.05 14.46 42.77
CA ASP A 109 -18.75 15.48 41.97
C ASP A 109 -20.15 15.02 41.54
N CYS A 110 -20.27 13.79 41.05
CA CYS A 110 -21.57 13.18 40.71
C CYS A 110 -22.46 13.06 41.96
N SER A 111 -21.90 12.60 43.08
CA SER A 111 -22.63 12.47 44.34
C SER A 111 -23.18 13.82 44.84
N ARG A 112 -22.40 14.89 44.70
CA ARG A 112 -22.81 16.26 45.07
C ARG A 112 -23.96 16.79 44.20
N ILE A 113 -24.04 16.37 42.94
CA ILE A 113 -25.08 16.78 41.99
C ILE A 113 -26.43 16.12 42.29
N VAL A 114 -26.44 14.88 42.80
CA VAL A 114 -27.68 14.11 43.03
C VAL A 114 -28.07 13.97 44.51
N GLY A 115 -27.18 14.34 45.44
CA GLY A 115 -27.45 14.30 46.89
C GLY A 115 -27.29 12.93 47.55
N PHE A 116 -26.83 11.92 46.81
CA PHE A 116 -26.55 10.57 47.31
C PHE A 116 -25.25 10.02 46.72
N LYS A 117 -24.73 8.91 47.28
CA LYS A 117 -23.43 8.36 46.89
C LYS A 117 -23.48 7.66 45.53
N VAL A 118 -22.76 8.21 44.54
CA VAL A 118 -22.56 7.64 43.19
C VAL A 118 -21.13 7.11 43.09
N HIS A 119 -20.94 5.94 42.48
CA HIS A 119 -19.63 5.32 42.24
C HIS A 119 -19.40 5.11 40.75
N ILE A 120 -18.47 5.87 40.15
CA ILE A 120 -18.31 5.90 38.68
C ILE A 120 -17.30 4.86 38.13
N GLY A 121 -16.78 3.94 38.94
CA GLY A 121 -15.78 2.95 38.50
C GLY A 121 -16.26 2.05 37.34
N SER A 122 -17.53 1.66 37.35
CA SER A 122 -18.14 0.91 36.23
C SER A 122 -18.38 1.77 34.99
N PHE A 123 -18.57 3.09 35.15
CA PHE A 123 -18.63 4.04 34.03
C PHE A 123 -17.25 4.23 33.39
N HIS A 124 -16.21 4.44 34.21
CA HIS A 124 -14.82 4.55 33.73
C HIS A 124 -14.38 3.29 32.96
N SER A 125 -14.78 2.10 33.44
CA SER A 125 -14.60 0.84 32.72
C SER A 125 -15.41 0.78 31.40
N ALA A 126 -16.60 1.38 31.37
CA ALA A 126 -17.43 1.43 30.16
C ALA A 126 -16.91 2.41 29.09
N LEU A 127 -16.13 3.43 29.47
CA LEU A 127 -15.47 4.36 28.52
C LEU A 127 -14.36 3.69 27.70
N THR A 128 -13.87 2.54 28.14
CA THR A 128 -12.68 1.86 27.57
C THR A 128 -12.99 0.46 27.02
N SER A 129 -14.27 0.08 26.95
CA SER A 129 -14.73 -1.27 26.60
C SER A 129 -15.98 -1.29 25.72
N GLY A 130 -16.30 -2.46 25.17
CA GLY A 130 -17.50 -2.67 24.34
C GLY A 130 -17.51 -1.81 23.08
N SER A 131 -18.59 -1.06 22.85
CA SER A 131 -18.73 -0.18 21.69
C SER A 131 -17.66 0.91 21.61
N MET A 132 -17.06 1.33 22.74
CA MET A 132 -16.01 2.35 22.75
C MET A 132 -14.71 1.89 22.08
N THR A 133 -14.50 0.58 21.88
CA THR A 133 -13.33 0.04 21.18
C THR A 133 -13.60 -0.25 19.69
N GLN A 134 -14.76 0.15 19.17
CA GLN A 134 -15.17 -0.10 17.79
C GLN A 134 -15.26 1.22 17.01
N PRO A 135 -14.32 1.49 16.09
CA PRO A 135 -14.38 2.67 15.23
C PRO A 135 -15.60 2.70 14.32
N LEU A 136 -16.12 3.90 14.08
CA LEU A 136 -17.27 4.15 13.22
C LEU A 136 -16.85 3.99 11.76
N SER A 137 -17.30 2.91 11.11
CA SER A 137 -16.85 2.49 9.77
C SER A 137 -16.90 3.60 8.72
N ALA A 138 -18.00 4.34 8.64
CA ALA A 138 -18.17 5.44 7.69
C ALA A 138 -17.11 6.55 7.84
N MET A 139 -16.65 6.81 9.07
CA MET A 139 -15.65 7.83 9.36
C MET A 139 -14.24 7.30 9.14
N MET A 140 -13.99 6.02 9.40
CA MET A 140 -12.73 5.36 9.04
C MET A 140 -12.55 5.24 7.52
N GLU A 141 -13.62 4.95 6.76
CA GLU A 141 -13.62 5.03 5.29
C GLU A 141 -13.25 6.45 4.82
N ALA A 142 -13.83 7.48 5.44
CA ALA A 142 -13.52 8.87 5.12
C ALA A 142 -12.06 9.24 5.45
N VAL A 143 -11.51 8.82 6.59
CA VAL A 143 -10.08 8.99 6.92
C VAL A 143 -9.19 8.36 5.85
N GLN A 144 -9.50 7.13 5.42
CA GLN A 144 -8.72 6.47 4.37
C GLN A 144 -8.85 7.18 3.01
N GLY A 145 -10.05 7.65 2.65
CA GLY A 145 -10.30 8.44 1.45
C GLY A 145 -9.53 9.77 1.43
N VAL A 146 -9.49 10.49 2.55
CA VAL A 146 -8.71 11.74 2.67
C VAL A 146 -7.22 11.48 2.44
N ARG A 147 -6.65 10.42 3.04
CA ARG A 147 -5.24 10.04 2.84
C ARG A 147 -4.93 9.63 1.40
N ALA A 148 -5.85 8.91 0.76
CA ALA A 148 -5.72 8.49 -0.63
C ALA A 148 -5.56 9.66 -1.59
N GLU A 149 -6.28 10.76 -1.36
CA GLU A 149 -6.16 12.00 -2.12
C GLU A 149 -4.89 12.81 -1.79
N GLY A 150 -4.09 12.35 -0.82
CA GLY A 150 -2.83 12.98 -0.42
C GLY A 150 -2.99 14.13 0.58
N LEU A 151 -4.17 14.30 1.18
CA LEU A 151 -4.36 15.19 2.31
C LEU A 151 -3.82 14.53 3.58
N LYS A 152 -3.26 15.34 4.48
CA LYS A 152 -2.80 14.86 5.79
C LYS A 152 -3.99 14.59 6.70
N THR A 153 -3.88 13.59 7.57
CA THR A 153 -4.92 13.27 8.55
C THR A 153 -4.38 13.38 9.98
N ALA A 154 -5.19 13.90 10.89
CA ALA A 154 -4.84 13.96 12.31
C ALA A 154 -5.99 13.59 13.24
N VAL A 155 -5.63 13.10 14.43
CA VAL A 155 -6.54 13.05 15.59
C VAL A 155 -6.20 14.21 16.51
N LEU A 156 -7.21 14.98 16.91
CA LEU A 156 -7.13 16.03 17.93
C LEU A 156 -8.15 15.72 19.03
N SER A 157 -7.76 14.84 19.96
CA SER A 157 -8.64 14.33 21.00
C SER A 157 -8.41 15.05 22.33
N ASN A 158 -9.52 15.45 22.95
CA ASN A 158 -9.53 15.43 24.41
C ASN A 158 -9.46 13.94 24.79
N ASN A 159 -8.36 13.47 25.36
CA ASN A 159 -8.15 12.07 25.75
C ASN A 159 -7.63 11.95 27.19
N PHE A 160 -7.59 10.74 27.72
CA PHE A 160 -7.19 10.43 29.10
C PHE A 160 -6.23 9.23 29.20
N LEU A 161 -5.56 9.11 30.36
CA LEU A 161 -4.65 8.01 30.66
C LEU A 161 -5.37 6.81 31.27
N LEU A 162 -4.92 5.61 30.95
CA LEU A 162 -5.35 4.33 31.50
C LEU A 162 -4.48 3.92 32.70
N PRO A 163 -4.93 2.96 33.53
CA PRO A 163 -4.04 2.25 34.45
C PRO A 163 -2.83 1.68 33.69
N GLY A 164 -1.62 2.02 34.13
CA GLY A 164 -0.37 1.70 33.43
C GLY A 164 0.20 2.82 32.53
N GLY A 165 -0.42 3.99 32.48
CA GLY A 165 0.17 5.22 31.90
C GLY A 165 0.07 5.37 30.37
N ASN A 166 -0.39 4.35 29.66
CA ASN A 166 -0.81 4.49 28.25
C ASN A 166 -2.12 5.27 28.15
N SER A 167 -2.38 5.94 27.03
CA SER A 167 -3.66 6.58 26.75
C SER A 167 -4.65 5.64 26.05
N PHE A 168 -5.95 5.95 26.11
CA PHE A 168 -6.97 5.16 25.42
C PHE A 168 -7.02 5.54 23.93
N LEU A 169 -6.50 4.70 23.04
CA LEU A 169 -6.48 4.95 21.60
C LEU A 169 -6.87 3.67 20.81
N PRO A 170 -8.17 3.37 20.65
CA PRO A 170 -8.66 2.19 19.92
C PRO A 170 -8.67 2.42 18.38
N LEU A 171 -7.61 3.05 17.86
CA LEU A 171 -7.46 3.43 16.46
C LEU A 171 -6.11 2.93 15.93
N ASP A 172 -6.03 2.63 14.63
CA ASP A 172 -4.75 2.36 13.95
C ASP A 172 -3.97 3.68 13.78
N PRO A 173 -2.81 3.87 14.43
CA PRO A 173 -2.05 5.10 14.33
C PRO A 173 -1.47 5.36 12.94
N SER A 174 -1.32 4.34 12.09
CA SER A 174 -0.78 4.49 10.73
C SER A 174 -1.70 5.27 9.78
N LEU A 175 -2.97 5.45 10.17
CA LEU A 175 -3.97 6.25 9.48
C LEU A 175 -3.93 7.74 9.84
N PHE A 176 -2.95 8.20 10.62
CA PHE A 176 -2.82 9.60 11.03
C PHE A 176 -1.37 10.05 11.02
N ASP A 177 -1.10 11.19 10.39
CA ASP A 177 0.24 11.79 10.35
C ASP A 177 0.56 12.51 11.67
N VAL A 178 -0.47 12.95 12.39
CA VAL A 178 -0.36 13.60 13.71
C VAL A 178 -1.46 13.08 14.64
N ILE A 179 -1.09 12.73 15.86
CA ILE A 179 -2.03 12.43 16.95
C ILE A 179 -1.73 13.38 18.11
N ILE A 180 -2.70 14.21 18.48
CA ILE A 180 -2.67 15.10 19.64
C ILE A 180 -3.66 14.57 20.67
N GLU A 181 -3.16 14.33 21.88
CA GLU A 181 -3.94 13.81 23.01
C GLU A 181 -3.76 14.76 24.18
N SER A 182 -4.86 15.35 24.65
CA SER A 182 -4.83 16.40 25.69
C SER A 182 -4.05 16.01 26.94
N CYS A 183 -4.14 14.74 27.36
CA CYS A 183 -3.45 14.22 28.54
C CYS A 183 -1.93 14.08 28.39
N LYS A 184 -1.41 14.12 27.15
CA LYS A 184 0.03 14.11 26.86
C LYS A 184 0.60 15.50 26.60
N VAL A 185 -0.24 16.48 26.26
CA VAL A 185 0.18 17.87 25.95
C VAL A 185 -0.24 18.90 27.00
N GLY A 186 -0.97 18.50 28.05
CA GLY A 186 -1.39 19.38 29.16
C GLY A 186 -2.43 20.44 28.78
N MET A 187 -3.10 20.29 27.64
CA MET A 187 -4.05 21.26 27.08
C MET A 187 -5.25 20.52 26.49
N CYS A 188 -6.46 21.06 26.65
CA CYS A 188 -7.68 20.46 26.12
C CYS A 188 -8.43 21.44 25.22
N LYS A 189 -9.10 20.93 24.17
CA LYS A 189 -10.14 21.68 23.45
C LYS A 189 -11.19 22.17 24.46
N PRO A 190 -11.68 23.41 24.37
CA PRO A 190 -11.56 24.34 23.24
C PRO A 190 -10.39 25.35 23.32
N ASP A 191 -9.31 25.09 24.05
CA ASP A 191 -8.14 26.00 24.10
C ASP A 191 -7.53 26.20 22.69
N PRO A 192 -7.41 27.44 22.17
CA PRO A 192 -6.89 27.70 20.83
C PRO A 192 -5.49 27.13 20.58
N ARG A 193 -4.67 27.00 21.63
CA ARG A 193 -3.29 26.49 21.54
C ARG A 193 -3.23 25.04 21.07
N ILE A 194 -4.23 24.22 21.39
CA ILE A 194 -4.23 22.79 21.00
C ILE A 194 -4.47 22.60 19.50
N TYR A 195 -5.31 23.45 18.90
CA TYR A 195 -5.56 23.47 17.45
C TYR A 195 -4.35 23.98 16.68
N LEU A 196 -3.73 25.06 17.16
CA LEU A 196 -2.50 25.61 16.58
C LEU A 196 -1.34 24.60 16.66
N LEU A 197 -1.18 23.88 17.77
CA LEU A 197 -0.23 22.78 17.90
C LEU A 197 -0.48 21.64 16.91
N CYS A 198 -1.75 21.33 16.62
CA CYS A 198 -2.10 20.31 15.64
C CYS A 198 -1.73 20.75 14.21
N ALA A 199 -2.06 21.99 13.83
CA ALA A 199 -1.71 22.57 12.53
C ALA A 199 -0.19 22.69 12.32
N ASP A 200 0.54 23.12 13.35
CA ASP A 200 2.00 23.21 13.36
C ASP A 200 2.68 21.86 13.13
N ARG A 201 2.31 20.82 13.91
CA ARG A 201 2.84 19.46 13.69
C ARG A 201 2.43 18.86 12.35
N LEU A 202 1.27 19.24 11.82
CA LEU A 202 0.84 18.88 10.47
C LEU A 202 1.63 19.64 9.40
N GLY A 203 2.30 20.74 9.72
CA GLY A 203 2.96 21.61 8.74
C GLY A 203 1.97 22.19 7.72
N VAL A 204 0.84 22.72 8.21
CA VAL A 204 -0.21 23.39 7.42
C VAL A 204 -0.66 24.66 8.12
N LEU A 205 -1.18 25.64 7.38
CA LEU A 205 -1.86 26.79 8.00
C LEU A 205 -3.26 26.37 8.50
N PRO A 206 -3.82 26.98 9.56
CA PRO A 206 -5.17 26.68 10.02
C PRO A 206 -6.23 26.76 8.92
N GLN A 207 -6.12 27.74 8.01
CA GLN A 207 -7.02 27.94 6.86
C GLN A 207 -6.94 26.82 5.82
N GLU A 208 -5.92 25.96 5.89
CA GLU A 208 -5.72 24.81 5.03
C GLU A 208 -6.19 23.49 5.70
N ALA A 209 -6.85 23.58 6.86
CA ALA A 209 -7.35 22.43 7.61
C ALA A 209 -8.89 22.46 7.80
N VAL A 210 -9.52 21.30 7.67
CA VAL A 210 -10.91 21.05 8.08
C VAL A 210 -10.89 20.34 9.44
N PHE A 211 -11.77 20.70 10.37
CA PHE A 211 -11.88 20.12 11.71
C PHE A 211 -13.28 19.56 11.99
N LEU A 212 -13.36 18.30 12.44
CA LEU A 212 -14.60 17.59 12.75
C LEU A 212 -14.69 17.26 14.24
N ASP A 213 -15.78 17.64 14.91
CA ASP A 213 -16.04 17.42 16.35
C ASP A 213 -17.55 17.28 16.61
N ASP A 214 -17.98 16.49 17.60
CA ASP A 214 -19.41 16.36 17.95
C ASP A 214 -19.92 17.55 18.79
N LEU A 215 -19.01 18.35 19.37
CA LEU A 215 -19.33 19.49 20.23
C LEU A 215 -19.15 20.82 19.48
N CYS A 216 -20.27 21.51 19.21
CA CYS A 216 -20.30 22.82 18.52
C CYS A 216 -19.26 23.83 19.05
N PHE A 217 -19.07 23.93 20.37
CA PHE A 217 -18.13 24.88 20.97
C PHE A 217 -16.64 24.56 20.70
N ASN A 218 -16.30 23.30 20.39
CA ASN A 218 -14.96 22.93 19.91
C ASN A 218 -14.79 23.35 18.45
N VAL A 219 -15.82 23.13 17.62
CA VAL A 219 -15.84 23.55 16.21
C VAL A 219 -15.68 25.07 16.09
N GLU A 220 -16.48 25.85 16.83
CA GLU A 220 -16.36 27.31 16.90
C GLU A 220 -14.96 27.78 17.38
N ALA A 221 -14.25 26.98 18.18
CA ALA A 221 -12.90 27.30 18.63
C ALA A 221 -11.85 27.04 17.54
N ALA A 222 -12.03 25.98 16.74
CA ALA A 222 -11.23 25.72 15.55
C ALA A 222 -11.43 26.82 14.48
N GLU A 223 -12.68 27.25 14.27
CA GLU A 223 -13.02 28.37 13.38
C GLU A 223 -12.37 29.69 13.83
N ARG A 224 -12.35 29.97 15.13
CA ARG A 224 -11.66 31.16 15.68
C ARG A 224 -10.14 31.17 15.46
N VAL A 225 -9.49 30.01 15.27
CA VAL A 225 -8.07 29.95 14.85
C VAL A 225 -7.89 29.88 13.33
N GLY A 226 -8.99 29.83 12.57
CA GLY A 226 -9.02 29.90 11.12
C GLY A 226 -9.28 28.57 10.39
N MET A 227 -9.58 27.48 11.08
CA MET A 227 -9.95 26.20 10.46
C MET A 227 -11.37 26.22 9.90
N HIS A 228 -11.67 25.34 8.94
CA HIS A 228 -13.05 25.11 8.51
C HIS A 228 -13.71 24.08 9.44
N GLY A 229 -14.78 24.46 10.13
CA GLY A 229 -15.45 23.61 11.10
C GLY A 229 -16.59 22.76 10.52
N ILE A 230 -16.74 21.52 10.99
CA ILE A 230 -17.90 20.65 10.73
C ILE A 230 -18.38 20.04 12.04
N VAL A 231 -19.67 20.22 12.37
CA VAL A 231 -20.29 19.68 13.60
C VAL A 231 -20.89 18.30 13.33
N VAL A 232 -20.30 17.26 13.90
CA VAL A 232 -20.69 15.86 13.67
C VAL A 232 -21.88 15.48 14.54
N LYS A 233 -23.08 15.45 13.94
CA LYS A 233 -24.31 14.91 14.57
C LYS A 233 -24.61 13.47 14.15
N ASP A 234 -24.27 13.14 12.92
CA ASP A 234 -24.40 11.84 12.27
C ASP A 234 -23.17 11.64 11.37
N PRO A 235 -22.45 10.51 11.47
CA PRO A 235 -21.35 10.16 10.58
C PRO A 235 -21.66 10.32 9.09
N ILE A 236 -22.86 9.91 8.64
CA ILE A 236 -23.19 9.87 7.21
C ILE A 236 -23.39 11.29 6.65
N SER A 237 -24.06 12.18 7.38
CA SER A 237 -24.19 13.60 7.00
C SER A 237 -22.86 14.33 7.10
N ALA A 238 -22.07 14.09 8.15
CA ALA A 238 -20.77 14.73 8.33
C ALA A 238 -19.78 14.36 7.20
N VAL A 239 -19.77 13.10 6.76
CA VAL A 239 -18.98 12.68 5.59
C VAL A 239 -19.46 13.38 4.31
N LYS A 240 -20.77 13.53 4.09
CA LYS A 240 -21.31 14.26 2.91
C LYS A 240 -20.98 15.75 2.93
N GLU A 241 -20.93 16.36 4.10
CA GLU A 241 -20.50 17.75 4.27
C GLU A 241 -19.01 17.89 3.98
N LEU A 242 -18.18 16.98 4.52
CA LEU A 242 -16.76 16.91 4.21
C LEU A 242 -16.48 16.66 2.72
N GLU A 243 -17.27 15.81 2.04
CA GLU A 243 -17.22 15.61 0.59
C GLU A 243 -17.45 16.92 -0.19
N GLN A 244 -18.38 17.77 0.28
CA GLN A 244 -18.67 19.07 -0.33
C GLN A 244 -17.55 20.08 -0.08
N VAL A 245 -17.08 20.19 1.16
CA VAL A 245 -16.00 21.12 1.58
C VAL A 245 -14.69 20.81 0.84
N LEU A 246 -14.34 19.53 0.70
CA LEU A 246 -13.11 19.11 0.00
C LEU A 246 -13.29 18.97 -1.52
N ASN A 247 -14.52 19.09 -2.03
CA ASN A 247 -14.88 18.87 -3.44
C ASN A 247 -14.39 17.52 -4.00
N MET A 248 -14.56 16.45 -3.21
CA MET A 248 -14.15 15.07 -3.53
C MET A 248 -15.12 14.08 -2.90
N SER A 249 -15.13 12.82 -3.35
CA SER A 249 -15.99 11.80 -2.77
C SER A 249 -15.21 10.82 -1.90
N LEU A 250 -15.70 10.62 -0.67
CA LEU A 250 -15.09 9.85 0.41
C LEU A 250 -15.89 8.59 0.75
N SER A 251 -17.17 8.55 0.38
CA SER A 251 -18.05 7.40 0.62
C SER A 251 -17.77 6.22 -0.32
N GLY A 252 -17.88 4.97 0.13
CA GLY A 252 -17.66 3.80 -0.74
C GLY A 252 -16.22 3.70 -1.27
N PHE A 253 -15.27 4.19 -0.48
CA PHE A 253 -13.85 4.10 -0.74
C PHE A 253 -13.39 2.63 -0.67
N VAL A 254 -12.66 2.18 -1.70
CA VAL A 254 -11.97 0.88 -1.66
C VAL A 254 -10.58 1.09 -1.09
N THR A 255 -10.14 0.25 -0.15
CA THR A 255 -8.82 0.41 0.48
C THR A 255 -7.66 0.26 -0.52
N GLY A 256 -6.70 1.18 -0.49
CA GLY A 256 -5.51 1.16 -1.37
C GLY A 256 -5.70 1.85 -2.73
N THR A 257 -6.54 2.90 -2.79
CA THR A 257 -7.02 3.54 -4.01
C THR A 257 -6.93 5.08 -3.94
N ARG A 258 -7.32 5.86 -4.98
CA ARG A 258 -7.36 7.34 -5.02
C ARG A 258 -7.98 7.88 -6.33
N SER A 259 -8.45 9.13 -6.34
CA SER A 259 -9.05 9.78 -7.51
C SER A 259 -8.11 9.96 -8.70
N VAL A 260 -8.71 10.02 -9.89
CA VAL A 260 -8.03 10.12 -11.18
C VAL A 260 -7.68 11.57 -11.49
N ARG A 261 -6.39 11.81 -11.75
CA ARG A 261 -5.88 13.10 -12.23
C ARG A 261 -6.54 13.47 -13.56
N SER A 262 -6.78 14.75 -13.80
CA SER A 262 -7.42 15.24 -15.03
C SER A 262 -6.76 14.75 -16.32
N SER A 263 -5.44 14.56 -16.34
CA SER A 263 -4.67 14.02 -17.48
C SER A 263 -4.81 12.50 -17.70
N GLN A 264 -5.47 11.78 -16.77
CA GLN A 264 -5.67 10.32 -16.81
C GLN A 264 -7.16 9.94 -16.92
N GLN A 265 -8.07 10.92 -17.06
CA GLN A 265 -9.49 10.64 -17.26
C GLN A 265 -9.74 10.00 -18.62
N LEU A 266 -10.55 8.94 -18.67
CA LEU A 266 -10.90 8.27 -19.93
C LEU A 266 -12.16 8.86 -20.57
N PRO A 267 -12.27 8.87 -21.92
CA PRO A 267 -13.44 9.35 -22.64
C PRO A 267 -14.62 8.38 -22.47
N VAL A 268 -15.36 8.54 -21.37
CA VAL A 268 -16.34 7.56 -20.87
C VAL A 268 -17.37 7.18 -21.93
N ASP A 269 -17.90 8.15 -22.67
CA ASP A 269 -18.98 7.92 -23.64
C ASP A 269 -18.54 7.06 -24.85
N ARG A 270 -17.29 7.20 -25.31
CA ARG A 270 -16.77 6.38 -26.43
C ARG A 270 -16.57 4.93 -26.02
N LEU A 271 -16.13 4.74 -24.79
CA LEU A 271 -15.79 3.45 -24.22
C LEU A 271 -17.04 2.70 -23.78
N ALA A 272 -18.05 3.41 -23.29
CA ALA A 272 -19.43 2.96 -23.15
C ALA A 272 -19.98 2.39 -24.47
N GLN A 273 -19.91 3.17 -25.56
CA GLN A 273 -20.37 2.72 -26.88
C GLN A 273 -19.60 1.51 -27.43
N TYR A 274 -18.34 1.32 -27.03
CA TYR A 274 -17.57 0.12 -27.35
C TYR A 274 -18.04 -1.07 -26.51
N LEU A 275 -18.20 -0.88 -25.19
CA LEU A 275 -18.69 -1.92 -24.28
C LEU A 275 -20.06 -2.43 -24.72
N ASP A 276 -21.06 -1.56 -24.94
CA ASP A 276 -22.42 -1.97 -25.38
C ASP A 276 -22.42 -2.88 -26.62
N LYS A 277 -21.43 -2.73 -27.50
CA LYS A 277 -21.27 -3.53 -28.73
C LYS A 277 -20.47 -4.81 -28.53
N ALA A 278 -19.56 -4.84 -27.56
CA ALA A 278 -18.69 -5.98 -27.28
C ALA A 278 -19.22 -6.91 -26.17
N ILE A 279 -19.96 -6.36 -25.21
CA ILE A 279 -20.47 -6.99 -23.97
C ILE A 279 -21.76 -6.25 -23.56
N GLN A 280 -22.92 -6.92 -23.53
CA GLN A 280 -24.22 -6.29 -23.21
C GLN A 280 -24.39 -5.89 -21.73
N VAL A 281 -23.66 -4.88 -21.22
CA VAL A 281 -23.82 -4.36 -19.84
C VAL A 281 -23.43 -2.85 -19.74
N PRO A 282 -24.14 -1.99 -18.97
CA PRO A 282 -23.85 -0.54 -18.86
C PRO A 282 -22.62 -0.15 -17.99
N HIS A 283 -22.19 1.12 -18.04
CA HIS A 283 -20.76 1.53 -17.99
C HIS A 283 -20.28 2.38 -16.78
N SER A 284 -18.97 2.34 -16.45
CA SER A 284 -18.08 3.50 -16.08
C SER A 284 -16.73 3.11 -15.42
N HIS A 285 -15.88 4.09 -15.04
CA HIS A 285 -14.44 4.20 -15.44
C HIS A 285 -13.63 5.21 -14.55
N PHE A 286 -12.27 5.35 -14.51
CA PHE A 286 -11.12 4.49 -14.88
C PHE A 286 -9.69 5.15 -14.72
N ASP A 287 -8.76 4.54 -13.94
CA ASP A 287 -7.26 4.42 -14.05
C ASP A 287 -6.73 3.78 -12.73
N SER A 288 -5.80 2.81 -12.64
CA SER A 288 -4.93 2.11 -13.64
C SER A 288 -4.77 0.59 -13.32
N ALA A 289 -4.50 -0.29 -14.31
CA ALA A 289 -4.97 -1.71 -14.31
C ALA A 289 -6.44 -1.69 -13.85
N TYR A 290 -7.25 -1.24 -14.79
CA TYR A 290 -8.40 -0.41 -14.59
C TYR A 290 -9.64 -1.21 -14.11
N LEU A 291 -10.11 -1.04 -12.87
CA LEU A 291 -11.37 -1.69 -12.46
C LEU A 291 -12.60 -1.04 -13.14
N LEU A 292 -13.36 -1.85 -13.88
CA LEU A 292 -14.75 -1.57 -14.30
C LEU A 292 -15.72 -2.06 -13.23
N THR A 293 -16.85 -1.35 -13.13
CA THR A 293 -18.09 -1.93 -12.62
C THR A 293 -19.17 -1.76 -13.68
N CYS A 294 -19.65 -2.88 -14.22
CA CYS A 294 -20.67 -2.93 -15.26
C CYS A 294 -21.82 -3.81 -14.77
N GLY A 295 -23.00 -3.22 -14.53
CA GLY A 295 -24.22 -3.95 -14.12
C GLY A 295 -24.05 -4.83 -12.88
N GLY A 296 -23.22 -4.44 -11.92
CA GLY A 296 -22.88 -5.23 -10.72
C GLY A 296 -21.79 -6.28 -10.93
N SER A 297 -21.30 -6.47 -12.15
CA SER A 297 -20.11 -7.29 -12.44
C SER A 297 -18.85 -6.41 -12.50
N HIS A 298 -17.71 -6.99 -12.12
CA HIS A 298 -16.41 -6.32 -12.16
C HIS A 298 -15.53 -6.88 -13.29
N LEU A 299 -14.79 -6.00 -13.99
CA LEU A 299 -13.87 -6.37 -15.07
C LEU A 299 -12.60 -5.52 -14.94
N VAL A 300 -11.48 -5.90 -15.57
CA VAL A 300 -10.25 -5.10 -15.54
C VAL A 300 -9.81 -4.72 -16.96
N LEU A 301 -9.67 -3.43 -17.27
CA LEU A 301 -9.07 -2.96 -18.53
C LEU A 301 -7.55 -2.81 -18.38
N LYS A 302 -6.80 -3.05 -19.45
CA LYS A 302 -5.37 -2.74 -19.51
C LYS A 302 -5.02 -2.12 -20.87
N LYS A 303 -4.61 -0.86 -20.86
CA LYS A 303 -4.06 -0.16 -22.04
C LYS A 303 -2.68 -0.70 -22.41
N LYS A 304 -2.32 -0.55 -23.68
CA LYS A 304 -1.04 -0.97 -24.25
C LYS A 304 -0.46 0.09 -25.18
N PRO A 305 0.88 0.20 -25.29
CA PRO A 305 1.51 1.23 -26.12
C PRO A 305 1.26 1.00 -27.62
N ASN A 306 1.09 -0.25 -28.04
CA ASN A 306 0.83 -0.62 -29.43
C ASN A 306 0.05 -1.96 -29.53
N THR A 307 -0.49 -2.22 -30.72
CA THR A 307 -1.34 -3.38 -31.01
C THR A 307 -0.57 -4.70 -30.95
N GLU A 308 0.72 -4.71 -31.25
CA GLU A 308 1.56 -5.90 -31.14
C GLU A 308 1.72 -6.36 -29.68
N SER A 309 2.02 -5.41 -28.77
CA SER A 309 2.08 -5.66 -27.33
C SER A 309 0.74 -6.13 -26.75
N LEU A 310 -0.37 -5.61 -27.29
CA LEU A 310 -1.72 -6.06 -26.96
C LEU A 310 -1.94 -7.52 -27.38
N ARG A 311 -1.70 -7.83 -28.67
CA ARG A 311 -1.88 -9.18 -29.23
C ARG A 311 -1.00 -10.22 -28.52
N LYS A 312 0.27 -9.89 -28.24
CA LYS A 312 1.21 -10.76 -27.52
C LYS A 312 0.67 -11.15 -26.14
N GLU A 313 0.28 -10.18 -25.31
CA GLU A 313 -0.20 -10.47 -23.95
C GLU A 313 -1.58 -11.15 -23.97
N CYS A 314 -2.48 -10.78 -24.88
CA CYS A 314 -3.78 -11.46 -25.02
C CYS A 314 -3.64 -12.93 -25.45
N ARG A 315 -2.74 -13.23 -26.39
CA ARG A 315 -2.45 -14.61 -26.82
C ARG A 315 -1.85 -15.42 -25.68
N LEU A 316 -0.88 -14.85 -24.96
CA LEU A 316 -0.25 -15.45 -23.80
C LEU A 316 -1.26 -15.83 -22.72
N LEU A 317 -2.08 -14.87 -22.27
CA LEU A 317 -3.09 -15.12 -21.23
C LEU A 317 -4.11 -16.19 -21.65
N LYS A 318 -4.56 -16.17 -22.91
CA LYS A 318 -5.47 -17.20 -23.45
C LYS A 318 -4.82 -18.59 -23.48
N GLY A 319 -3.57 -18.69 -23.94
CA GLY A 319 -2.82 -19.95 -23.95
C GLY A 319 -2.59 -20.52 -22.55
N LEU A 320 -2.16 -19.67 -21.61
CA LEU A 320 -1.96 -20.01 -20.20
C LEU A 320 -3.24 -20.52 -19.52
N LYS A 321 -4.37 -19.82 -19.75
CA LYS A 321 -5.67 -20.24 -19.23
C LYS A 321 -6.10 -21.61 -19.77
N GLY A 322 -5.86 -21.86 -21.06
CA GLY A 322 -6.18 -23.13 -21.72
C GLY A 322 -5.45 -24.35 -21.13
N VAL A 323 -4.28 -24.14 -20.52
CA VAL A 323 -3.51 -25.19 -19.81
C VAL A 323 -3.63 -25.10 -18.28
N GLY A 324 -4.62 -24.34 -17.78
CA GLY A 324 -4.98 -24.30 -16.36
C GLY A 324 -4.08 -23.46 -15.45
N VAL A 325 -3.15 -22.66 -15.99
CA VAL A 325 -2.39 -21.70 -15.18
C VAL A 325 -3.35 -20.61 -14.68
N PRO A 326 -3.33 -20.24 -13.38
CA PRO A 326 -4.26 -19.25 -12.83
C PRO A 326 -3.93 -17.86 -13.38
N VAL A 327 -4.63 -17.44 -14.43
CA VAL A 327 -4.56 -16.09 -15.02
C VAL A 327 -5.96 -15.51 -15.23
N PRO A 328 -6.11 -14.17 -15.31
CA PRO A 328 -7.38 -13.54 -15.64
C PRO A 328 -7.87 -13.93 -17.06
N ASP A 329 -9.17 -14.19 -17.20
CA ASP A 329 -9.78 -14.51 -18.49
C ASP A 329 -9.82 -13.27 -19.38
N VAL A 330 -9.26 -13.33 -20.59
CA VAL A 330 -9.33 -12.22 -21.56
C VAL A 330 -10.70 -12.22 -22.23
N LEU A 331 -11.55 -11.27 -21.83
CA LEU A 331 -12.95 -11.17 -22.25
C LEU A 331 -13.12 -10.45 -23.60
N ALA A 332 -12.35 -9.38 -23.83
CA ALA A 332 -12.37 -8.64 -25.09
C ALA A 332 -11.04 -7.91 -25.34
N GLN A 333 -10.74 -7.59 -26.60
CA GLN A 333 -9.55 -6.82 -27.01
C GLN A 333 -9.94 -5.77 -28.06
N CYS A 334 -9.43 -4.55 -27.91
CA CYS A 334 -9.66 -3.43 -28.81
C CYS A 334 -8.33 -2.90 -29.35
N GLU A 335 -8.11 -3.09 -30.65
CA GLU A 335 -6.92 -2.62 -31.35
C GLU A 335 -7.08 -1.18 -31.88
N VAL A 336 -8.31 -0.68 -31.91
CA VAL A 336 -8.67 0.61 -32.50
C VAL A 336 -8.39 1.74 -31.52
N ALA A 337 -7.33 2.51 -31.78
CA ALA A 337 -6.92 3.62 -30.93
C ALA A 337 -8.00 4.70 -30.75
N SER A 338 -8.92 4.94 -31.70
CA SER A 338 -9.93 6.01 -31.58
C SER A 338 -10.90 5.88 -30.39
N VAL A 339 -10.96 4.71 -29.75
CA VAL A 339 -11.79 4.46 -28.56
C VAL A 339 -11.16 5.03 -27.28
N LEU A 340 -9.85 4.85 -27.08
CA LEU A 340 -9.12 5.17 -25.83
C LEU A 340 -7.74 5.83 -26.03
N ASP A 341 -7.50 6.33 -27.25
CA ASP A 341 -6.25 6.86 -27.80
C ASP A 341 -5.10 5.84 -27.87
N THR A 342 -5.24 4.69 -27.21
CA THR A 342 -4.33 3.54 -27.28
C THR A 342 -5.09 2.20 -27.30
N PRO A 343 -4.51 1.13 -27.86
CA PRO A 343 -5.10 -0.21 -27.82
C PRO A 343 -5.20 -0.76 -26.39
N PHE A 344 -6.19 -1.62 -26.13
CA PHE A 344 -6.46 -2.17 -24.80
C PHE A 344 -7.12 -3.55 -24.83
N TYR A 345 -7.12 -4.25 -23.69
CA TYR A 345 -7.97 -5.43 -23.48
C TYR A 345 -8.71 -5.38 -22.15
N LEU A 346 -9.71 -6.24 -22.01
CA LEU A 346 -10.56 -6.44 -20.85
C LEU A 346 -10.38 -7.85 -20.31
N THR A 347 -10.28 -8.00 -18.98
CA THR A 347 -10.25 -9.31 -18.31
C THR A 347 -11.33 -9.46 -17.24
N SER A 348 -11.56 -10.69 -16.81
CA SER A 348 -12.27 -10.99 -15.56
C SER A 348 -11.63 -10.26 -14.38
N TYR A 349 -12.45 -9.73 -13.47
CA TYR A 349 -12.02 -9.40 -12.12
C TYR A 349 -12.07 -10.65 -11.23
N SER A 350 -11.04 -10.83 -10.40
CA SER A 350 -11.03 -11.81 -9.31
C SER A 350 -10.85 -11.05 -8.01
N GLN A 351 -11.71 -11.30 -7.02
CA GLN A 351 -11.48 -10.85 -5.66
C GLN A 351 -10.37 -11.69 -5.01
N GLY A 352 -9.52 -11.06 -4.20
CA GLY A 352 -8.39 -11.69 -3.55
C GLY A 352 -7.48 -10.68 -2.83
N HIS A 353 -6.35 -11.15 -2.33
CA HIS A 353 -5.37 -10.36 -1.59
C HIS A 353 -4.00 -10.39 -2.28
N ILE A 354 -3.27 -9.26 -2.26
CA ILE A 354 -1.91 -9.16 -2.81
C ILE A 354 -0.96 -8.78 -1.66
N PHE A 355 0.06 -9.61 -1.44
CA PHE A 355 1.03 -9.39 -0.38
C PHE A 355 2.22 -8.55 -0.88
N ASN A 356 2.20 -7.26 -0.56
CA ASN A 356 3.29 -6.33 -0.92
C ASN A 356 4.53 -6.44 -0.02
N ASN A 357 4.40 -7.04 1.16
CA ASN A 357 5.48 -7.18 2.14
C ASN A 357 5.90 -8.67 2.26
N PRO A 358 7.16 -9.03 1.94
CA PRO A 358 7.63 -10.42 1.97
C PRO A 358 7.61 -11.04 3.38
N PHE A 359 7.66 -10.24 4.45
CA PHE A 359 7.60 -10.75 5.82
C PHE A 359 6.20 -11.23 6.25
N LEU A 360 5.17 -10.95 5.44
CA LEU A 360 3.78 -11.34 5.69
C LEU A 360 3.30 -10.98 7.13
N PRO A 361 3.37 -9.70 7.53
CA PRO A 361 3.08 -9.27 8.90
C PRO A 361 1.64 -9.62 9.30
N GLY A 362 1.45 -10.01 10.56
CA GLY A 362 0.15 -10.43 11.11
C GLY A 362 -0.28 -11.87 10.76
N LEU A 363 0.47 -12.60 9.92
CA LEU A 363 0.18 -14.02 9.63
C LEU A 363 0.99 -14.96 10.53
N ALA A 364 0.36 -16.06 10.93
CA ALA A 364 1.01 -17.15 11.66
C ALA A 364 2.09 -17.86 10.79
N PRO A 365 3.19 -18.37 11.37
CA PRO A 365 4.30 -18.96 10.62
C PRO A 365 3.91 -20.02 9.58
N ASP A 366 3.00 -20.93 9.92
CA ASP A 366 2.55 -21.98 8.99
C ASP A 366 1.78 -21.42 7.79
N ARG A 367 1.01 -20.34 7.99
CA ARG A 367 0.31 -19.66 6.89
C ARG A 367 1.31 -18.93 5.97
N LYS A 368 2.38 -18.35 6.53
CA LYS A 368 3.47 -17.76 5.74
C LYS A 368 4.16 -18.81 4.86
N ARG A 369 4.53 -19.95 5.45
CA ARG A 369 5.17 -21.06 4.72
C ARG A 369 4.27 -21.56 3.60
N SER A 370 2.98 -21.80 3.90
CA SER A 370 1.99 -22.23 2.92
C SER A 370 1.79 -21.25 1.74
N ILE A 371 1.84 -19.93 1.98
CA ILE A 371 1.80 -18.91 0.92
C ILE A 371 3.00 -19.03 -0.02
N TYR A 372 4.21 -19.14 0.53
CA TYR A 372 5.42 -19.29 -0.27
C TYR A 372 5.52 -20.64 -0.98
N GLU A 373 5.07 -21.74 -0.35
CA GLU A 373 4.96 -23.05 -1.01
C GLU A 373 4.03 -22.98 -2.23
N THR A 374 2.88 -22.31 -2.09
CA THR A 374 1.92 -22.10 -3.19
C THR A 374 2.52 -21.23 -4.30
N MET A 375 3.29 -20.21 -3.94
CA MET A 375 4.03 -19.35 -4.88
C MET A 375 5.06 -20.15 -5.69
N VAL A 376 5.82 -21.06 -5.06
CA VAL A 376 6.77 -21.94 -5.77
C VAL A 376 6.03 -22.97 -6.64
N GLN A 377 4.96 -23.59 -6.13
CA GLN A 377 4.14 -24.54 -6.91
C GLN A 377 3.53 -23.88 -8.16
N THR A 378 3.03 -22.65 -8.03
CA THR A 378 2.50 -21.87 -9.16
C THR A 378 3.60 -21.56 -10.18
N LEU A 379 4.82 -21.25 -9.74
CA LEU A 379 5.97 -21.07 -10.62
C LEU A 379 6.33 -22.35 -11.38
N CYS A 380 6.36 -23.50 -10.69
CA CYS A 380 6.54 -24.80 -11.32
C CYS A 380 5.44 -25.10 -12.36
N GLN A 381 4.20 -24.69 -12.10
CA GLN A 381 3.11 -24.84 -13.07
C GLN A 381 3.37 -24.02 -14.35
N ILE A 382 3.80 -22.76 -14.22
CA ILE A 382 4.19 -21.90 -15.35
C ILE A 382 5.35 -22.53 -16.14
N HIS A 383 6.39 -23.01 -15.45
CA HIS A 383 7.57 -23.58 -16.09
C HIS A 383 7.35 -24.97 -16.72
N ARG A 384 6.22 -25.63 -16.41
CA ARG A 384 5.78 -26.88 -17.04
C ARG A 384 4.87 -26.68 -18.26
N VAL A 385 4.52 -25.43 -18.60
CA VAL A 385 3.71 -25.12 -19.78
C VAL A 385 4.44 -25.56 -21.05
N ASP A 386 3.81 -26.44 -21.84
CA ASP A 386 4.32 -26.80 -23.16
C ASP A 386 4.09 -25.64 -24.15
N LEU A 387 5.19 -25.06 -24.60
CA LEU A 387 5.24 -23.94 -25.54
C LEU A 387 4.61 -24.28 -26.90
N LYS A 388 4.64 -25.56 -27.30
CA LYS A 388 4.06 -26.04 -28.58
C LYS A 388 2.55 -26.01 -28.54
N THR A 389 1.95 -26.67 -27.55
CA THR A 389 0.49 -26.74 -27.41
C THR A 389 -0.14 -25.38 -27.15
N THR A 390 0.59 -24.46 -26.50
CA THR A 390 0.14 -23.08 -26.25
C THR A 390 0.43 -22.10 -27.39
N GLY A 391 1.22 -22.48 -28.40
CA GLY A 391 1.60 -21.60 -29.51
C GLY A 391 2.48 -20.42 -29.10
N LEU A 392 3.39 -20.63 -28.13
CA LEU A 392 4.25 -19.61 -27.53
C LEU A 392 5.75 -19.79 -27.85
N GLU A 393 6.10 -20.74 -28.74
CA GLU A 393 7.49 -20.98 -29.16
C GLU A 393 8.16 -19.77 -29.85
N ASP A 394 7.38 -18.87 -30.45
CA ASP A 394 7.85 -17.65 -31.10
C ASP A 394 8.31 -16.56 -30.10
N LEU A 395 8.07 -16.74 -28.80
CA LEU A 395 8.58 -15.87 -27.73
C LEU A 395 10.04 -16.18 -27.34
N ARG A 396 10.72 -17.10 -28.04
CA ARG A 396 12.06 -17.59 -27.70
C ARG A 396 13.15 -16.53 -27.87
N GLU A 397 13.81 -16.19 -26.77
CA GLU A 397 14.92 -15.24 -26.76
C GLU A 397 16.15 -15.84 -26.05
N PRO A 398 17.20 -16.24 -26.79
CA PRO A 398 18.45 -16.74 -26.22
C PRO A 398 18.99 -15.86 -25.10
N GLY A 399 19.51 -16.45 -24.00
CA GLY A 399 19.91 -15.70 -22.80
C GLY A 399 20.91 -14.54 -23.07
N ARG A 400 21.83 -14.73 -24.02
CA ARG A 400 22.76 -13.67 -24.46
C ARG A 400 22.06 -12.47 -25.10
N LEU A 401 20.94 -12.67 -25.78
CA LEU A 401 20.13 -11.58 -26.34
C LEU A 401 19.35 -10.86 -25.24
N GLN A 402 18.84 -11.58 -24.22
CA GLN A 402 18.19 -10.96 -23.06
C GLN A 402 19.16 -9.99 -22.33
N VAL A 403 20.38 -10.44 -22.00
CA VAL A 403 21.41 -9.57 -21.37
C VAL A 403 21.71 -8.34 -22.24
N LYS A 404 21.90 -8.54 -23.56
CA LYS A 404 22.13 -7.43 -24.50
C LYS A 404 20.96 -6.44 -24.56
N ARG A 405 19.71 -6.92 -24.55
CA ARG A 405 18.52 -6.07 -24.58
C ARG A 405 18.39 -5.21 -23.32
N TRP A 406 18.60 -5.80 -22.14
CA TRP A 406 18.61 -5.06 -20.87
C TRP A 406 19.75 -4.04 -20.81
N ALA A 407 20.94 -4.39 -21.32
CA ALA A 407 22.06 -3.45 -21.46
C ALA A 407 21.77 -2.29 -22.45
N GLN A 408 21.05 -2.55 -23.54
CA GLN A 408 20.58 -1.51 -24.48
C GLN A 408 19.53 -0.60 -23.83
N GLN A 409 18.55 -1.16 -23.12
CA GLN A 409 17.53 -0.40 -22.39
C GLN A 409 18.18 0.48 -21.30
N TYR A 410 19.16 -0.04 -20.58
CA TYR A 410 19.95 0.76 -19.63
C TYR A 410 20.62 1.96 -20.31
N LYS A 411 21.36 1.72 -21.40
CA LYS A 411 22.05 2.77 -22.16
C LYS A 411 21.09 3.82 -22.75
N ALA A 412 19.87 3.43 -23.11
CA ALA A 412 18.84 4.35 -23.58
C ALA A 412 18.15 5.16 -22.46
N SER A 413 18.23 4.71 -21.20
CA SER A 413 17.56 5.32 -20.04
C SER A 413 18.50 6.07 -19.10
N THR A 414 19.81 6.14 -19.38
CA THR A 414 20.77 6.91 -18.57
C THR A 414 21.48 8.03 -19.34
N SER A 415 21.62 9.19 -18.69
CA SER A 415 22.48 10.30 -19.09
C SER A 415 23.84 10.29 -18.39
N GLN A 416 23.98 9.55 -17.29
CA GLN A 416 25.23 9.37 -16.53
C GLN A 416 25.50 7.87 -16.30
N PRO A 417 26.45 7.25 -17.01
CA PRO A 417 26.72 5.82 -16.86
C PRO A 417 27.29 5.48 -15.47
N SER A 418 26.59 4.62 -14.74
CA SER A 418 27.07 4.03 -13.49
C SER A 418 28.21 3.05 -13.79
N PRO A 419 29.39 3.18 -13.16
CA PRO A 419 30.48 2.23 -13.31
C PRO A 419 30.08 0.80 -12.91
N ALA A 420 29.25 0.63 -11.87
CA ALA A 420 28.77 -0.67 -11.42
C ALA A 420 27.94 -1.39 -12.48
N MET A 421 26.98 -0.67 -13.09
CA MET A 421 26.14 -1.20 -14.17
C MET A 421 26.95 -1.60 -15.40
N ASN A 422 27.98 -0.82 -15.77
CA ASN A 422 28.85 -1.16 -16.90
C ASN A 422 29.65 -2.44 -16.61
N ARG A 423 30.30 -2.54 -15.44
CA ARG A 423 31.03 -3.76 -15.04
C ARG A 423 30.12 -5.00 -14.99
N LEU A 424 28.88 -4.84 -14.52
CA LEU A 424 27.87 -5.90 -14.52
C LEU A 424 27.48 -6.37 -15.91
N ILE A 425 27.27 -5.46 -16.86
CA ILE A 425 26.94 -5.80 -18.24
C ILE A 425 28.06 -6.67 -18.85
N ASP A 426 29.32 -6.26 -18.65
CA ASP A 426 30.46 -7.00 -19.19
C ASP A 426 30.62 -8.37 -18.51
N TRP A 427 30.49 -8.44 -17.18
CA TRP A 427 30.53 -9.69 -16.43
C TRP A 427 29.41 -10.66 -16.85
N LEU A 428 28.16 -10.18 -16.94
CA LEU A 428 27.00 -10.98 -17.37
C LEU A 428 27.12 -11.50 -18.80
N LEU A 429 27.80 -10.76 -19.69
CA LEU A 429 28.05 -11.21 -21.06
C LEU A 429 29.14 -12.30 -21.16
N LEU A 430 30.02 -12.39 -20.17
CA LEU A 430 31.10 -13.39 -20.09
C LEU A 430 30.69 -14.66 -19.32
N HIS A 431 29.83 -14.55 -18.31
CA HIS A 431 29.50 -15.64 -17.38
C HIS A 431 28.15 -16.34 -17.66
N LEU A 432 27.68 -16.30 -18.92
CA LEU A 432 26.45 -16.97 -19.34
C LEU A 432 26.48 -18.49 -19.05
N PRO A 433 25.43 -19.07 -18.42
CA PRO A 433 25.32 -20.50 -18.21
C PRO A 433 25.41 -21.31 -19.53
N GLN A 434 26.26 -22.34 -19.54
CA GLN A 434 26.48 -23.18 -20.73
C GLN A 434 25.26 -24.03 -21.12
N GLN A 435 24.50 -24.47 -20.13
CA GLN A 435 23.24 -25.17 -20.32
C GLN A 435 22.11 -24.23 -19.92
N GLN A 436 21.14 -24.05 -20.82
CA GLN A 436 19.93 -23.26 -20.58
C GLN A 436 18.71 -24.11 -20.95
N ARG A 437 17.79 -24.29 -20.01
CA ARG A 437 16.46 -24.86 -20.32
C ARG A 437 15.65 -23.80 -21.08
N THR A 438 14.57 -24.23 -21.73
CA THR A 438 13.70 -23.35 -22.53
C THR A 438 12.28 -23.54 -22.02
N THR A 439 11.86 -22.69 -21.09
CA THR A 439 10.51 -22.64 -20.54
C THR A 439 9.91 -21.27 -20.78
N LEU A 440 8.59 -21.14 -20.61
CA LEU A 440 7.97 -19.84 -20.46
C LEU A 440 8.52 -19.17 -19.19
N LEU A 441 8.87 -17.90 -19.29
CA LEU A 441 9.18 -17.02 -18.16
C LEU A 441 8.07 -15.98 -18.02
N HIS A 442 7.58 -15.82 -16.79
CA HIS A 442 6.82 -14.65 -16.37
C HIS A 442 7.65 -13.37 -16.51
N GLY A 443 8.93 -13.45 -16.17
CA GLY A 443 9.91 -12.36 -16.30
C GLY A 443 9.91 -11.37 -15.14
N ASP A 444 8.82 -11.25 -14.38
CA ASP A 444 8.69 -10.35 -13.21
C ASP A 444 8.13 -11.10 -11.99
N TYR A 445 8.53 -12.37 -11.78
CA TYR A 445 7.85 -13.25 -10.83
C TYR A 445 8.18 -12.92 -9.37
N ARG A 446 7.24 -12.27 -8.69
CA ARG A 446 7.33 -11.83 -7.30
C ARG A 446 5.99 -11.99 -6.58
N LEU A 447 6.02 -11.96 -5.25
CA LEU A 447 4.85 -12.08 -4.38
C LEU A 447 3.79 -10.98 -4.62
N ASP A 448 4.20 -9.76 -4.96
CA ASP A 448 3.32 -8.62 -5.28
C ASP A 448 2.59 -8.75 -6.63
N ASN A 449 3.00 -9.70 -7.46
CA ASN A 449 2.35 -10.07 -8.71
C ASN A 449 1.38 -11.27 -8.56
N LEU A 450 1.18 -11.79 -7.35
CA LEU A 450 0.29 -12.92 -7.06
C LEU A 450 -0.96 -12.46 -6.30
N LEU A 451 -2.13 -12.71 -6.89
CA LEU A 451 -3.42 -12.54 -6.24
C LEU A 451 -3.80 -13.84 -5.54
N PHE A 452 -3.78 -13.85 -4.22
CA PHE A 452 -4.21 -14.98 -3.38
C PHE A 452 -5.70 -14.91 -3.06
N ASP A 453 -6.28 -16.07 -2.73
CA ASP A 453 -7.59 -16.16 -2.08
C ASP A 453 -7.54 -15.52 -0.67
N SER A 454 -8.66 -14.96 -0.19
CA SER A 454 -8.71 -14.26 1.10
C SER A 454 -8.59 -15.21 2.30
N GLU A 455 -9.10 -16.43 2.18
CA GLU A 455 -9.13 -17.42 3.25
C GLU A 455 -8.04 -18.49 3.05
N LYS A 456 -7.78 -18.88 1.80
CA LYS A 456 -6.92 -20.02 1.46
C LYS A 456 -5.58 -19.57 0.88
N SER A 457 -4.53 -20.34 1.12
CA SER A 457 -3.24 -20.20 0.42
C SER A 457 -3.36 -20.76 -1.00
N VAL A 458 -4.09 -20.07 -1.89
CA VAL A 458 -4.28 -20.47 -3.29
C VAL A 458 -4.15 -19.24 -4.18
N VAL A 459 -3.32 -19.31 -5.22
CA VAL A 459 -3.21 -18.24 -6.22
C VAL A 459 -4.44 -18.26 -7.13
N ARG A 460 -5.23 -17.19 -7.10
CA ARG A 460 -6.40 -16.94 -7.94
C ARG A 460 -6.00 -16.38 -9.31
N ALA A 461 -4.95 -15.57 -9.36
CA ALA A 461 -4.38 -15.03 -10.60
C ALA A 461 -2.90 -14.63 -10.45
N VAL A 462 -2.09 -14.97 -11.45
CA VAL A 462 -0.75 -14.42 -11.69
C VAL A 462 -0.89 -13.19 -12.58
N LEU A 463 -0.41 -12.06 -12.09
CA LEU A 463 -0.43 -10.75 -12.74
C LEU A 463 0.99 -10.35 -13.16
N GLY A 464 1.16 -9.35 -14.03
CA GLY A 464 2.49 -8.80 -14.34
C GLY A 464 3.18 -9.30 -15.61
N TRP A 465 2.52 -10.13 -16.43
CA TRP A 465 3.03 -10.76 -17.68
C TRP A 465 3.63 -9.84 -18.79
N GLY A 466 3.78 -8.54 -18.56
CA GLY A 466 4.31 -7.59 -19.55
C GLY A 466 5.78 -7.80 -19.92
N LEU A 467 6.56 -8.47 -19.06
CA LEU A 467 7.98 -8.80 -19.30
C LEU A 467 8.21 -10.25 -19.75
N SER A 468 7.14 -10.97 -20.06
CA SER A 468 7.19 -12.38 -20.45
C SER A 468 8.03 -12.65 -21.71
N THR A 469 8.82 -13.72 -21.61
CA THR A 469 9.70 -14.23 -22.67
C THR A 469 9.89 -15.73 -22.49
N VAL A 470 10.66 -16.38 -23.34
CA VAL A 470 11.04 -17.79 -23.19
C VAL A 470 12.55 -17.89 -22.99
N GLY A 471 12.98 -18.59 -21.94
CA GLY A 471 14.37 -18.66 -21.49
C GLY A 471 14.59 -19.70 -20.39
N ASP A 472 15.63 -19.51 -19.58
CA ASP A 472 15.93 -20.44 -18.49
C ASP A 472 15.05 -20.15 -17.24
N PRO A 473 14.32 -21.15 -16.71
CA PRO A 473 13.38 -20.99 -15.60
C PRO A 473 14.04 -20.48 -14.31
N ILE A 474 15.35 -20.63 -14.15
CA ILE A 474 16.04 -20.19 -12.93
C ILE A 474 16.07 -18.67 -12.83
N VAL A 475 15.91 -17.93 -13.94
CA VAL A 475 15.76 -16.47 -13.94
C VAL A 475 14.57 -16.03 -13.10
N ASP A 476 13.40 -16.67 -13.24
CA ASP A 476 12.22 -16.30 -12.46
C ASP A 476 12.30 -16.79 -11.01
N LEU A 477 12.95 -17.93 -10.75
CA LEU A 477 13.22 -18.39 -9.38
C LEU A 477 14.13 -17.39 -8.64
N ALA A 478 15.22 -16.94 -9.28
CA ALA A 478 16.11 -15.93 -8.72
C ALA A 478 15.42 -14.58 -8.50
N CYS A 479 14.59 -14.14 -9.46
CA CYS A 479 13.74 -12.95 -9.30
C CYS A 479 12.82 -13.05 -8.08
N SER A 480 12.23 -14.24 -7.84
CA SER A 480 11.37 -14.49 -6.69
C SER A 480 12.13 -14.43 -5.35
N CYS A 481 13.39 -14.87 -5.32
CA CYS A 481 14.25 -14.84 -4.14
C CYS A 481 14.85 -13.47 -3.82
N MET A 482 14.86 -12.50 -4.76
CA MET A 482 15.49 -11.18 -4.55
C MET A 482 15.03 -10.50 -3.25
N SER A 483 13.71 -10.50 -3.00
CA SER A 483 13.12 -9.86 -1.82
C SER A 483 13.71 -10.37 -0.50
N LEU A 484 14.09 -11.65 -0.43
CA LEU A 484 14.71 -12.25 0.76
C LEU A 484 16.14 -11.72 0.99
N TYR A 485 16.90 -11.52 -0.09
CA TYR A 485 18.27 -10.98 -0.01
C TYR A 485 18.31 -9.47 0.25
N GLU A 486 17.34 -8.71 -0.29
CA GLU A 486 17.17 -7.28 0.05
C GLU A 486 16.89 -7.10 1.56
N THR A 487 16.09 -8.00 2.15
CA THR A 487 15.74 -7.95 3.57
C THR A 487 16.83 -8.47 4.52
N CYS A 488 17.73 -9.34 4.05
CA CYS A 488 18.79 -9.94 4.87
C CYS A 488 20.07 -9.09 5.00
N ASN A 489 20.09 -7.86 4.48
CA ASN A 489 21.18 -6.93 4.76
C ASN A 489 21.09 -6.44 6.23
N PRO A 490 22.07 -6.74 7.11
CA PRO A 490 21.98 -6.40 8.54
C PRO A 490 21.92 -4.89 8.83
N ALA A 491 22.38 -4.07 7.88
CA ALA A 491 22.28 -2.62 7.96
C ALA A 491 20.84 -2.09 7.82
N SER A 492 19.91 -2.89 7.30
CA SER A 492 18.53 -2.46 7.04
C SER A 492 17.67 -2.40 8.31
N GLN A 493 17.63 -3.49 9.09
CA GLN A 493 16.79 -3.62 10.29
C GLN A 493 17.36 -4.67 11.29
N PRO A 494 18.16 -4.27 12.29
CA PRO A 494 18.52 -5.16 13.40
C PRO A 494 17.30 -5.49 14.27
N GLY A 495 17.14 -6.77 14.66
CA GLY A 495 16.09 -7.25 15.58
C GLY A 495 14.95 -8.08 14.96
N ASN A 496 15.01 -8.41 13.66
CA ASN A 496 13.87 -8.94 12.91
C ASN A 496 13.75 -10.49 12.84
N GLU A 497 14.41 -11.24 13.72
CA GLU A 497 14.42 -12.72 13.72
C GLU A 497 13.00 -13.32 13.83
N LEU A 498 12.12 -12.66 14.59
CA LEU A 498 10.70 -13.04 14.72
C LEU A 498 9.87 -12.77 13.45
N ALA A 499 10.25 -11.81 12.60
CA ALA A 499 9.52 -11.51 11.37
C ALA A 499 9.80 -12.54 10.26
N LEU A 500 11.01 -13.11 10.23
CA LEU A 500 11.39 -14.19 9.32
C LEU A 500 10.76 -15.54 9.72
N ASN A 501 10.27 -15.71 10.94
CA ASN A 501 9.64 -16.96 11.37
C ASN A 501 8.44 -17.33 10.46
N GLY A 502 8.56 -18.45 9.76
CA GLY A 502 7.60 -18.97 8.78
C GLY A 502 7.83 -18.52 7.32
N VAL A 503 8.71 -17.56 7.06
CA VAL A 503 9.15 -17.23 5.70
C VAL A 503 10.30 -18.18 5.33
N PRO A 504 10.24 -18.90 4.20
CA PRO A 504 11.31 -19.81 3.82
C PRO A 504 12.57 -19.04 3.38
N SER A 505 13.73 -19.65 3.58
CA SER A 505 14.98 -19.15 3.02
C SER A 505 15.01 -19.34 1.49
N ALA A 506 15.96 -18.68 0.81
CA ALA A 506 16.16 -18.85 -0.63
C ALA A 506 16.54 -20.30 -0.99
N GLU A 507 17.21 -20.99 -0.07
CA GLU A 507 17.60 -22.40 -0.14
C GLU A 507 16.38 -23.32 0.02
N GLU A 508 15.49 -23.07 0.99
CA GLU A 508 14.22 -23.82 1.13
C GLU A 508 13.33 -23.65 -0.11
N MET A 509 13.23 -22.44 -0.66
CA MET A 509 12.52 -22.18 -1.93
C MET A 509 13.15 -22.93 -3.11
N PHE A 510 14.50 -22.93 -3.19
CA PHE A 510 15.25 -23.70 -4.17
C PHE A 510 14.98 -25.20 -4.06
N GLU A 511 15.02 -25.77 -2.85
CA GLU A 511 14.82 -27.20 -2.63
C GLU A 511 13.41 -27.64 -2.99
N LEU A 512 12.41 -26.82 -2.68
CA LEU A 512 11.01 -27.07 -3.05
C LEU A 512 10.82 -27.02 -4.55
N TYR A 513 11.36 -25.98 -5.21
CA TYR A 513 11.32 -25.85 -6.66
C TYR A 513 12.04 -27.02 -7.35
N SER A 514 13.21 -27.39 -6.85
CA SER A 514 14.06 -28.44 -7.44
C SER A 514 13.46 -29.83 -7.29
N ARG A 515 12.92 -30.17 -6.10
CA ARG A 515 12.12 -31.40 -5.90
C ARG A 515 10.93 -31.47 -6.84
N THR A 516 10.23 -30.35 -7.03
CA THR A 516 9.05 -30.29 -7.91
C THR A 516 9.42 -30.41 -9.39
N MET A 517 10.54 -29.82 -9.82
CA MET A 517 10.96 -29.78 -11.24
C MET A 517 11.96 -30.86 -11.65
N GLY A 518 12.30 -31.79 -10.75
CA GLY A 518 13.29 -32.84 -11.04
C GLY A 518 14.68 -32.26 -11.34
N LEU A 519 15.12 -31.28 -10.55
CA LEU A 519 16.46 -30.69 -10.64
C LEU A 519 17.36 -31.28 -9.56
N GLU A 520 18.52 -31.80 -9.95
CA GLU A 520 19.55 -32.28 -9.01
C GLU A 520 20.38 -31.12 -8.43
N SER A 521 20.62 -30.08 -9.23
CA SER A 521 21.31 -28.85 -8.82
C SER A 521 21.03 -27.72 -9.81
N ILE A 522 21.30 -26.48 -9.39
CA ILE A 522 21.39 -25.31 -10.26
C ILE A 522 22.84 -24.83 -10.26
N PRO A 523 23.61 -25.04 -11.34
CA PRO A 523 24.90 -24.39 -11.50
C PRO A 523 24.70 -22.87 -11.67
N ASN A 524 25.66 -22.10 -11.18
CA ASN A 524 25.75 -20.65 -11.37
C ASN A 524 24.56 -19.83 -10.82
N TRP A 525 24.02 -20.19 -9.64
CA TRP A 525 22.99 -19.38 -8.94
C TRP A 525 23.37 -17.89 -8.83
N GLN A 526 24.66 -17.61 -8.62
CA GLN A 526 25.23 -16.27 -8.58
C GLN A 526 24.92 -15.45 -9.86
N PHE A 527 25.05 -16.07 -11.04
CA PHE A 527 24.71 -15.43 -12.31
C PHE A 527 23.22 -15.02 -12.35
N TYR A 528 22.32 -15.91 -11.94
CA TYR A 528 20.88 -15.66 -11.97
C TYR A 528 20.46 -14.57 -10.97
N MET A 529 21.05 -14.54 -9.77
CA MET A 529 20.83 -13.45 -8.81
C MET A 529 21.39 -12.12 -9.31
N SER A 530 22.64 -12.07 -9.79
CA SER A 530 23.24 -10.87 -10.37
C SER A 530 22.44 -10.35 -11.57
N PHE A 531 21.95 -11.24 -12.44
CA PHE A 531 21.10 -10.87 -13.58
C PHE A 531 19.76 -10.31 -13.13
N SER A 532 19.14 -10.88 -12.08
CA SER A 532 17.84 -10.43 -11.58
C SER A 532 17.93 -9.02 -10.94
N PHE A 533 18.94 -8.79 -10.09
CA PHE A 533 19.21 -7.46 -9.53
C PHE A 533 19.61 -6.44 -10.61
N PHE A 534 20.43 -6.83 -11.60
CA PHE A 534 20.74 -5.98 -12.75
C PHE A 534 19.48 -5.56 -13.51
N ARG A 535 18.58 -6.50 -13.82
CA ARG A 535 17.30 -6.20 -14.48
C ARG A 535 16.45 -5.22 -13.66
N GLN A 536 16.37 -5.42 -12.34
CA GLN A 536 15.65 -4.53 -11.45
C GLN A 536 16.22 -3.10 -11.45
N ALA A 537 17.56 -2.95 -11.42
CA ALA A 537 18.22 -1.67 -11.54
C ALA A 537 17.86 -0.96 -12.88
N VAL A 538 17.83 -1.69 -14.00
CA VAL A 538 17.41 -1.13 -15.31
C VAL A 538 15.94 -0.71 -15.30
N ILE A 539 15.05 -1.45 -14.64
CA ILE A 539 13.62 -1.09 -14.51
C ILE A 539 13.47 0.20 -13.68
N LEU A 540 14.15 0.29 -12.53
CA LEU A 540 14.15 1.49 -11.68
C LEU A 540 14.69 2.72 -12.44
N GLN A 541 15.80 2.57 -13.17
CA GLN A 541 16.35 3.65 -14.01
C GLN A 541 15.41 4.05 -15.16
N SER A 542 14.77 3.08 -15.82
CA SER A 542 13.79 3.36 -16.88
C SER A 542 12.57 4.11 -16.34
N ASN A 543 12.11 3.77 -15.14
CA ASN A 543 11.00 4.46 -14.49
C ASN A 543 11.40 5.88 -14.05
N HIS A 544 12.61 6.04 -13.52
CA HIS A 544 13.19 7.34 -13.16
C HIS A 544 13.22 8.29 -14.36
N ALA A 545 13.80 7.86 -15.49
CA ALA A 545 13.92 8.66 -16.71
C ALA A 545 12.56 9.10 -17.31
N ASN A 546 11.49 8.35 -17.04
CA ASN A 546 10.12 8.67 -17.45
C ASN A 546 9.34 9.49 -16.40
N SER A 547 9.98 9.90 -15.29
CA SER A 547 9.32 10.57 -14.16
C SER A 547 9.89 11.98 -13.93
N LEU A 548 9.04 12.90 -13.48
CA LEU A 548 9.43 14.29 -13.17
C LEU A 548 10.11 14.45 -11.78
N ASN A 549 10.18 13.40 -10.96
CA ASN A 549 10.69 13.45 -9.59
C ASN A 549 12.08 12.78 -9.51
N GLY A 550 13.14 13.58 -9.60
CA GLY A 550 14.46 13.09 -10.00
C GLY A 550 15.42 12.53 -8.94
N ALA A 551 15.09 12.50 -7.65
CA ALA A 551 16.08 12.24 -6.60
C ALA A 551 16.07 10.81 -5.99
N GLY A 552 14.90 10.27 -5.65
CA GLY A 552 14.81 9.06 -4.80
C GLY A 552 15.15 7.74 -5.51
N SER A 553 14.88 7.65 -6.81
CA SER A 553 15.04 6.42 -7.59
C SER A 553 16.48 6.11 -7.98
N THR A 554 17.35 7.11 -8.07
CA THR A 554 18.77 6.94 -8.46
C THR A 554 19.55 6.21 -7.38
N CYS A 555 19.36 6.58 -6.12
CA CYS A 555 19.96 5.89 -4.96
C CYS A 555 19.52 4.41 -4.87
N GLN A 556 18.25 4.12 -5.17
CA GLN A 556 17.74 2.74 -5.22
C GLN A 556 18.37 1.93 -6.38
N MET A 557 18.53 2.54 -7.57
CA MET A 557 19.23 1.89 -8.68
C MET A 557 20.69 1.57 -8.32
N GLU A 558 21.42 2.51 -7.71
CA GLU A 558 22.81 2.29 -7.30
C GLU A 558 22.95 1.17 -6.26
N ALA A 559 22.06 1.13 -5.26
CA ALA A 559 22.02 0.05 -4.28
C ALA A 559 21.79 -1.32 -4.94
N MET A 560 20.87 -1.41 -5.92
CA MET A 560 20.62 -2.66 -6.66
C MET A 560 21.80 -3.04 -7.56
N ALA A 561 22.50 -2.08 -8.14
CA ALA A 561 23.70 -2.32 -8.93
C ALA A 561 24.86 -2.82 -8.07
N GLU A 562 25.10 -2.24 -6.88
CA GLU A 562 26.15 -2.72 -5.97
C GLU A 562 25.80 -4.09 -5.36
N LEU A 563 24.52 -4.37 -5.06
CA LEU A 563 24.08 -5.73 -4.67
C LEU A 563 24.32 -6.75 -5.79
N ALA A 564 23.93 -6.45 -7.04
CA ALA A 564 24.21 -7.30 -8.19
C ALA A 564 25.73 -7.55 -8.36
N TRP A 565 26.55 -6.50 -8.17
CA TRP A 565 28.00 -6.57 -8.29
C TRP A 565 28.65 -7.37 -7.17
N HIS A 566 28.09 -7.33 -5.95
CA HIS A 566 28.49 -8.17 -4.82
C HIS A 566 28.30 -9.66 -5.12
N PHE A 567 27.14 -10.04 -5.69
CA PHE A 567 26.88 -11.41 -6.15
C PHE A 567 27.77 -11.85 -7.32
N ALA A 568 28.24 -10.90 -8.14
CA ALA A 568 29.10 -11.17 -9.29
C ALA A 568 30.59 -11.29 -8.93
N THR A 569 31.06 -10.61 -7.87
CA THR A 569 32.50 -10.47 -7.57
C THR A 569 32.98 -11.14 -6.30
N LYS A 570 32.15 -11.30 -5.28
CA LYS A 570 32.51 -12.23 -4.19
C LYS A 570 32.22 -13.65 -4.68
N GLU A 571 33.06 -14.61 -4.30
CA GLU A 571 32.61 -16.01 -4.21
C GLU A 571 31.36 -16.04 -3.31
N GLY A 572 30.18 -15.99 -3.94
CA GLY A 572 28.90 -15.95 -3.23
C GLY A 572 28.82 -17.14 -2.29
N PHE A 573 28.60 -16.84 -1.00
CA PHE A 573 28.76 -17.75 0.15
C PHE A 573 28.48 -19.24 -0.15
N ARG A 574 29.33 -20.10 0.44
CA ARG A 574 29.43 -21.59 0.45
C ARG A 574 28.14 -22.45 0.40
N ILE A 575 26.96 -21.86 0.42
CA ILE A 575 25.64 -22.45 0.60
C ILE A 575 25.35 -23.62 -0.36
N PHE A 576 25.66 -23.49 -1.66
CA PHE A 576 25.31 -24.52 -2.65
C PHE A 576 26.38 -25.60 -2.85
N ASN A 577 27.66 -25.30 -2.64
CA ASN A 577 28.74 -26.31 -2.71
C ASN A 577 28.82 -27.20 -1.44
N ALA A 578 28.08 -26.86 -0.38
CA ALA A 578 28.02 -27.62 0.86
C ALA A 578 26.78 -28.54 0.97
N MET A 579 25.85 -28.52 0.01
CA MET A 579 24.70 -29.43 0.03
C MET A 579 25.16 -30.89 -0.13
N PRO A 580 24.69 -31.82 0.72
CA PRO A 580 24.92 -33.23 0.51
C PRO A 580 24.34 -33.65 -0.84
N ARG A 581 25.16 -34.22 -1.71
CA ARG A 581 24.64 -35.05 -2.82
C ARG A 581 23.73 -36.09 -2.19
N ALA A 582 22.50 -36.21 -2.69
CA ALA A 582 21.45 -37.03 -2.08
C ALA A 582 21.93 -38.46 -1.77
N ALA A 583 22.32 -38.68 -0.51
CA ALA A 583 22.67 -39.97 0.04
C ALA A 583 21.45 -40.53 0.77
N GLY A 584 21.28 -41.85 0.71
CA GLY A 584 20.09 -42.54 1.22
C GLY A 584 19.86 -42.39 2.74
N PRO A 585 18.72 -42.92 3.24
CA PRO A 585 18.28 -42.66 4.61
C PRO A 585 19.24 -43.24 5.64
N GLY A 586 19.93 -42.38 6.40
CA GLY A 586 20.87 -42.81 7.43
C GLY A 586 21.41 -41.70 8.33
N ASN A 587 20.87 -41.63 9.54
CA ASN A 587 21.46 -41.06 10.76
C ASN A 587 21.69 -39.53 10.92
N SER A 588 21.21 -39.10 12.09
CA SER A 588 21.36 -37.81 12.78
C SER A 588 22.79 -37.30 12.99
N VAL A 589 22.95 -35.97 13.19
CA VAL A 589 23.24 -35.36 14.52
C VAL A 589 23.24 -33.81 14.46
N ARG A 590 22.98 -33.18 15.61
CA ARG A 590 22.97 -31.73 15.90
C ARG A 590 24.35 -31.06 15.67
N GLN A 591 24.37 -29.78 15.31
CA GLN A 591 25.13 -28.65 15.94
C GLN A 591 25.42 -27.53 14.93
N TRP A 592 24.83 -26.34 15.12
CA TRP A 592 25.37 -25.08 14.59
C TRP A 592 25.02 -23.93 15.55
N ALA A 593 26.04 -23.20 16.01
CA ALA A 593 25.93 -21.97 16.78
C ALA A 593 27.22 -21.13 16.61
N PHE A 594 27.07 -19.81 16.56
CA PHE A 594 28.12 -18.77 16.49
C PHE A 594 29.03 -18.72 15.25
N VAL A 595 29.02 -17.55 14.57
CA VAL A 595 30.14 -16.57 14.48
C VAL A 595 29.61 -15.34 13.72
N CYS A 596 29.49 -14.19 14.40
CA CYS A 596 29.13 -12.90 13.79
C CYS A 596 29.57 -11.69 14.67
N VAL A 597 30.88 -11.52 14.92
CA VAL A 597 31.46 -10.27 15.42
C VAL A 597 32.86 -10.08 14.84
N LEU A 598 32.99 -9.24 13.79
CA LEU A 598 34.20 -8.51 13.36
C LEU A 598 33.94 -7.93 11.96
N LEU A 599 33.81 -6.61 11.85
CA LEU A 599 34.06 -5.73 10.68
C LEU A 599 33.40 -4.33 10.83
N CYS A 600 33.57 -3.68 12.00
CA CYS A 600 33.22 -2.27 12.21
C CYS A 600 34.38 -1.47 12.84
N THR A 601 35.60 -1.81 12.44
CA THR A 601 36.88 -1.08 12.56
C THR A 601 37.75 -1.74 11.48
N THR A 602 38.35 -1.08 10.49
CA THR A 602 39.02 0.24 10.52
C THR A 602 38.90 0.95 9.16
N VAL A 603 38.72 2.27 9.19
CA VAL A 603 39.18 3.19 8.13
C VAL A 603 40.00 4.24 8.86
N GLY A 604 41.31 4.26 8.61
CA GLY A 604 42.27 5.01 9.41
C GLY A 604 43.70 4.72 8.98
N ASP A 605 44.08 5.36 7.88
CA ASP A 605 45.42 5.78 7.46
C ASP A 605 46.66 4.86 7.52
N GLN A 606 47.37 4.96 6.39
CA GLN A 606 48.82 4.89 6.19
C GLN A 606 49.57 3.56 6.15
N GLU A 607 50.61 3.64 5.34
CA GLU A 607 51.57 2.62 4.92
C GLU A 607 52.26 1.91 6.09
N THR A 608 52.45 0.60 5.96
CA THR A 608 53.73 -0.05 6.28
C THR A 608 53.80 -1.43 5.67
N ASP A 609 54.92 -1.73 4.99
CA ASP A 609 55.29 -3.10 4.60
C ASP A 609 55.44 -3.99 5.83
N LEU A 610 55.01 -5.26 5.74
CA LEU A 610 55.70 -6.39 6.41
C LEU A 610 55.25 -7.77 5.88
N VAL A 611 56.02 -8.25 4.89
CA VAL A 611 56.67 -9.58 4.81
C VAL A 611 55.88 -10.83 5.23
N CYS A 612 55.80 -11.78 4.28
CA CYS A 612 55.41 -13.17 4.50
C CYS A 612 56.18 -13.88 5.64
N SER A 613 55.48 -14.68 6.45
CA SER A 613 55.99 -16.01 6.80
C SER A 613 54.87 -17.02 7.05
N THR A 614 55.20 -18.27 6.75
CA THR A 614 54.35 -19.47 6.78
C THR A 614 54.18 -20.04 8.18
N GLN A 615 52.98 -20.53 8.50
CA GLN A 615 52.77 -21.94 8.90
C GLN A 615 51.29 -22.35 8.74
#